data_AF-A0A4Q6FBV1-F1
#
_entry.id   AF-A0A4Q6FBV1-F1
#
_cell.length_a   1.000
_cell.length_b   1.000
_cell.length_c   1.000
_cell.angle_alpha   90.00
_cell.angle_beta   90.00
_cell.angle_gamma   90.00
#
_symmetry.space_group_name_H-M   'P 1'
#
loop_
_entity.id
_entity.type
_entity.pdbx_description
1 polymer ?
#
loop_
_entity_poly.entity_id
_entity_poly.type
_entity_poly.pdbx_seq_one_letter_code
_entity_poly.pdbx_strand_id
1 'polypeptide(L)'
;MIRKYLVCGKRQVFLQSKNSEAHADIGKVVELLLPINDFWKLENEIRKINYLTASDAPGVDVSGQLKKIFKASYNFAVIEADRQWIHERKK
;
A
#
# COMPACT_ATOMS: atom_id res chain seq x y z
N MET A 1 7.78 -16.83 0.54
CA MET A 1 7.15 -15.57 0.08
C MET A 1 5.67 -15.64 0.39
N ILE A 2 5.04 -14.52 0.74
CA ILE A 2 3.62 -14.44 1.05
C ILE A 2 2.92 -13.55 0.02
N ARG A 3 1.72 -13.96 -0.38
CA ARG A 3 0.87 -13.17 -1.27
C ARG A 3 -0.01 -12.24 -0.45
N LYS A 4 -0.03 -10.97 -0.81
CA LYS A 4 -0.91 -9.95 -0.22
C LYS A 4 -1.43 -9.02 -1.29
N TYR A 5 -2.56 -8.41 -1.01
CA TYR A 5 -3.19 -7.42 -1.87
C TYR A 5 -3.12 -6.07 -1.17
N LEU A 6 -2.34 -5.15 -1.74
CA LEU A 6 -2.27 -3.77 -1.28
C LEU A 6 -3.47 -3.01 -1.83
N VAL A 7 -4.39 -2.63 -0.96
CA VAL A 7 -5.56 -1.83 -1.31
C VAL A 7 -5.23 -0.36 -1.04
N CYS A 8 -5.22 0.44 -2.09
CA CYS A 8 -4.97 1.88 -2.05
C CYS A 8 -6.31 2.61 -2.21
N GLY A 9 -7.03 2.79 -1.11
CA GLY A 9 -8.29 3.53 -1.08
C GLY A 9 -8.09 5.04 -0.97
N LYS A 10 -9.16 5.81 -1.18
CA LYS A 10 -9.12 7.30 -1.09
C LYS A 10 -8.72 7.84 0.29
N ARG A 11 -9.03 7.10 1.37
CA ARG A 11 -8.81 7.53 2.77
C ARG A 11 -7.93 6.59 3.59
N GLN A 12 -7.66 5.38 3.10
CA GLN A 12 -6.95 4.35 3.85
C GLN A 12 -6.17 3.43 2.90
N VAL A 13 -5.05 2.94 3.40
CA VAL A 13 -4.25 1.92 2.72
C VAL A 13 -4.16 0.70 3.62
N PHE A 14 -4.30 -0.51 3.08
CA PHE A 14 -4.20 -1.73 3.88
C PHE A 14 -3.77 -2.94 3.06
N LEU A 15 -3.33 -4.00 3.75
CA LEU A 15 -3.00 -5.29 3.14
C LEU A 15 -4.11 -6.29 3.40
N GLN A 16 -4.51 -7.02 2.37
CA GLN A 16 -5.51 -8.10 2.46
C GLN A 16 -4.90 -9.44 2.03
N SER A 17 -5.42 -10.54 2.60
CA SER A 17 -4.95 -11.90 2.30
C SER A 17 -5.68 -12.55 1.11
N LYS A 18 -6.82 -12.02 0.69
CA LYS A 18 -7.63 -12.57 -0.41
C LYS A 18 -7.78 -11.51 -1.50
N ASN A 19 -7.77 -11.95 -2.75
CA ASN A 19 -8.22 -11.12 -3.85
C ASN A 19 -9.71 -10.89 -3.66
N SER A 20 -10.11 -9.63 -3.55
CA SER A 20 -11.48 -9.26 -3.24
C SER A 20 -11.86 -8.19 -4.25
N GLU A 21 -12.55 -8.61 -5.31
CA GLU A 21 -13.13 -7.73 -6.32
C GLU A 21 -13.99 -6.63 -5.69
N ALA A 22 -14.59 -6.89 -4.51
CA ALA A 22 -15.33 -5.91 -3.72
C ALA A 22 -14.53 -4.66 -3.29
N HIS A 23 -13.21 -4.66 -3.40
CA HIS A 23 -12.38 -3.47 -3.11
C HIS A 23 -11.92 -2.71 -4.35
N ALA A 24 -12.22 -3.20 -5.56
CA ALA A 24 -11.99 -2.44 -6.79
C ALA A 24 -12.76 -1.11 -6.76
N ASP A 25 -13.93 -1.10 -6.12
CA ASP A 25 -14.77 0.10 -5.95
C ASP A 25 -14.17 1.10 -4.95
N ILE A 26 -13.31 0.63 -4.03
CA ILE A 26 -12.68 1.46 -2.99
C ILE A 26 -11.42 2.16 -3.53
N GLY A 27 -10.71 1.51 -4.46
CA GLY A 27 -9.54 2.08 -5.10
C GLY A 27 -8.67 1.05 -5.81
N LYS A 28 -7.39 1.39 -6.01
CA LYS A 28 -6.46 0.52 -6.72
C LYS A 28 -6.06 -0.64 -5.82
N VAL A 29 -6.25 -1.86 -6.30
CA VAL A 29 -5.71 -3.07 -5.68
C VAL A 29 -4.45 -3.49 -6.44
N VAL A 30 -3.38 -3.81 -5.71
CA VAL A 30 -2.13 -4.30 -6.28
C VAL A 30 -1.78 -5.65 -5.64
N GLU A 31 -1.54 -6.66 -6.47
CA GLU A 31 -1.03 -7.95 -5.99
C GLU A 31 0.47 -7.87 -5.71
N LEU A 32 0.85 -8.25 -4.48
CA LEU A 32 2.23 -8.26 -4.00
C LEU A 32 2.66 -9.68 -3.61
N LEU A 33 3.89 -10.03 -3.96
CA LEU A 33 4.57 -11.25 -3.52
C LEU A 33 5.79 -10.88 -2.68
N LEU A 34 5.63 -10.90 -1.36
CA LEU A 34 6.57 -10.30 -0.39
C LEU A 34 7.36 -11.38 0.37
N PRO A 35 8.64 -11.18 0.67
CA PRO A 35 9.30 -11.87 1.77
C PRO A 35 8.61 -11.54 3.11
N ILE A 36 8.65 -12.46 4.08
CA ILE A 36 7.94 -12.26 5.36
C ILE A 36 8.46 -11.04 6.14
N ASN A 37 9.75 -10.76 6.05
CA ASN A 37 10.37 -9.61 6.71
C ASN A 37 9.89 -8.28 6.09
N ASP A 38 9.76 -8.22 4.76
CA ASP A 38 9.27 -7.03 4.05
C ASP A 38 7.77 -6.82 4.25
N PHE A 39 7.01 -7.92 4.41
CA PHE A 39 5.61 -7.83 4.82
C PHE A 39 5.45 -7.10 6.15
N TRP A 40 6.17 -7.50 7.20
CA TRP A 40 6.04 -6.87 8.52
C TRP A 40 6.48 -5.40 8.49
N LYS A 41 7.51 -5.06 7.70
CA LYS A 41 7.93 -3.67 7.48
C LYS A 41 6.82 -2.87 6.81
N LEU A 42 6.25 -3.38 5.72
CA LEU A 42 5.18 -2.73 4.97
C LEU A 42 3.92 -2.55 5.83
N GLU A 43 3.56 -3.56 6.62
CA GLU A 43 2.42 -3.48 7.54
C GLU A 43 2.61 -2.40 8.60
N ASN A 44 3.81 -2.27 9.16
CA ASN A 44 4.11 -1.24 10.15
C ASN A 44 4.01 0.17 9.54
N GLU A 45 4.50 0.39 8.32
CA GLU A 45 4.36 1.69 7.63
C GLU A 45 2.88 2.01 7.35
N ILE A 46 2.10 1.01 6.96
CA ILE A 46 0.65 1.16 6.76
C ILE A 46 -0.09 1.49 8.06
N ARG A 47 0.26 0.86 9.18
CA ARG A 47 -0.35 1.18 10.48
C ARG A 47 -0.07 2.61 10.90
N LYS A 48 1.18 3.08 10.71
CA LYS A 48 1.56 4.47 10.99
C LYS A 48 0.72 5.44 10.18
N ILE A 49 0.56 5.21 8.87
CA ILE A 49 -0.18 6.15 8.03
C ILE A 49 -1.66 6.19 8.39
N ASN A 50 -2.29 5.03 8.63
CA ASN A 50 -3.71 4.98 8.98
C ASN A 50 -3.97 5.67 10.34
N TYR A 51 -3.06 5.53 11.30
CA TYR A 51 -3.13 6.27 12.56
C TYR A 51 -3.09 7.79 12.33
N LEU A 52 -2.12 8.25 11.54
CA LEU A 52 -1.95 9.67 11.22
C LEU A 52 -3.13 10.26 10.45
N THR A 53 -3.69 9.50 9.50
CA THR A 53 -4.88 9.92 8.74
C THR A 53 -6.13 9.93 9.63
N ALA A 54 -6.24 9.02 10.60
CA ALA A 54 -7.36 8.99 11.54
C ALA A 54 -7.29 10.10 12.60
N SER A 55 -6.10 10.56 12.98
CA SER A 55 -5.93 11.59 14.00
C SER A 55 -6.12 13.02 13.49
N ASP A 56 -6.38 13.21 12.19
CA ASP A 56 -6.53 14.51 11.50
C ASP A 56 -5.46 15.55 11.91
N ALA A 57 -4.24 15.07 12.17
CA ALA A 57 -3.20 15.88 12.76
C ALA A 57 -2.71 16.93 11.74
N PRO A 58 -2.84 18.24 12.03
CA PRO A 58 -2.41 19.27 11.10
C PRO A 58 -0.89 19.21 10.89
N GLY A 59 -0.46 19.31 9.64
CA GLY A 59 0.97 19.31 9.27
C GLY A 59 1.60 17.93 9.03
N VAL A 60 0.82 16.84 9.04
CA VAL A 60 1.34 15.52 8.70
C VAL A 60 1.44 15.33 7.18
N ASP A 61 2.66 15.04 6.69
CA ASP A 61 2.91 14.69 5.29
C ASP A 61 2.45 13.25 4.97
N VAL A 62 1.13 13.07 4.86
CA VAL A 62 0.52 11.80 4.43
C VAL A 62 1.03 11.38 3.05
N SER A 63 1.26 12.35 2.15
CA SER A 63 1.77 12.09 0.80
C SER A 63 3.17 11.46 0.84
N GLY A 64 4.08 12.01 1.63
CA GLY A 64 5.43 11.47 1.82
C GLY A 64 5.44 10.07 2.45
N GLN A 65 4.53 9.78 3.39
CA GLN A 65 4.41 8.43 3.97
C GLN A 65 3.82 7.44 2.95
N LEU A 66 2.84 7.83 2.14
CA LEU A 66 2.33 7.01 1.03
C LEU A 66 3.44 6.66 0.04
N LYS A 67 4.31 7.61 -0.30
CA LYS A 67 5.46 7.35 -1.17
C LYS A 67 6.38 6.27 -0.61
N LYS A 68 6.57 6.18 0.71
CA LYS A 68 7.38 5.11 1.32
C LYS A 68 6.74 3.74 1.14
N ILE A 69 5.42 3.63 1.32
CA ILE A 69 4.66 2.40 1.07
C ILE A 69 4.81 1.98 -0.40
N PHE A 70 4.70 2.92 -1.35
CA PHE A 70 4.90 2.65 -2.77
C PHE A 70 6.33 2.23 -3.11
N LYS A 71 7.35 2.88 -2.53
CA LYS A 71 8.75 2.47 -2.70
C LYS A 71 8.99 1.06 -2.16
N ALA A 72 8.43 0.73 -1.00
CA ALA A 72 8.58 -0.58 -0.37
C ALA A 72 7.85 -1.69 -1.12
N SER A 73 6.71 -1.40 -1.76
CA SER A 73 5.90 -2.39 -2.48
C SER A 73 6.29 -2.58 -3.96
N TYR A 74 6.94 -1.59 -4.58
CA TYR A 74 7.26 -1.57 -6.02
C TYR A 74 7.92 -2.85 -6.54
N ASN A 75 8.96 -3.34 -5.86
CA ASN A 75 9.72 -4.52 -6.31
C ASN A 75 8.95 -5.84 -6.15
N PHE A 76 7.84 -5.81 -5.43
CA PHE A 76 7.05 -7.00 -5.10
C PHE A 76 5.73 -7.05 -5.86
N ALA A 77 5.41 -6.03 -6.65
CA ALA A 77 4.24 -6.01 -7.53
C ALA A 77 4.36 -7.09 -8.59
N VAL A 78 3.36 -7.98 -8.63
CA VAL A 78 3.32 -9.14 -9.54
C VAL A 78 2.94 -8.72 -10.96
N ILE A 79 1.99 -7.81 -11.09
CA ILE A 79 1.45 -7.33 -12.36
C ILE A 79 2.24 -6.11 -12.85
N GLU A 80 2.71 -6.13 -14.10
CA GLU A 80 3.52 -5.04 -14.66
C GLU A 80 2.78 -3.70 -14.70
N ALA A 81 1.50 -3.71 -15.08
CA ALA A 81 0.65 -2.51 -15.07
C ALA A 81 0.54 -1.90 -13.66
N ASP A 82 0.46 -2.73 -12.62
CA ASP A 82 0.41 -2.25 -11.23
C ASP A 82 1.77 -1.71 -10.78
N ARG A 83 2.86 -2.35 -11.21
CA ARG A 83 4.22 -1.88 -10.95
C ARG A 83 4.46 -0.50 -11.56
N GLN A 84 3.99 -0.27 -12.78
CA GLN A 84 4.07 1.02 -13.45
C GLN A 84 3.20 2.07 -12.76
N TRP A 85 1.99 1.69 -12.34
CA TRP A 85 1.11 2.55 -11.54
C TRP A 85 1.76 2.98 -10.21
N ILE A 86 2.48 2.08 -9.53
CA ILE A 86 3.28 2.38 -8.33
C ILE A 86 4.46 3.30 -8.69
N HIS A 87 5.13 3.07 -9.83
CA HIS A 87 6.27 3.85 -10.27
C HIS A 87 5.94 5.35 -10.43
N GLU A 88 4.76 5.65 -10.95
CA GLU A 88 4.29 7.03 -11.12
C GLU A 88 4.07 7.75 -9.78
N ARG A 89 3.68 7.00 -8.75
CA ARG A 89 3.27 7.53 -7.43
C ARG A 89 4.39 7.50 -6.38
N LYS A 90 5.46 6.74 -6.62
CA LYS A 90 6.61 6.69 -5.72
C LYS A 90 7.60 7.86 -5.90
N LYS A 91 7.47 8.62 -7.00
CA LYS A 91 8.22 9.85 -7.29
C LYS A 91 7.71 10.97 -6.37
#